data_AF-A0A212SQ55-F1
#
_entry.id   AF-A0A212SQ55-F1
#
_cell.length_a   1.000
_cell.length_b   1.000
_cell.length_c   1.000
_cell.angle_alpha   90.00
_cell.angle_beta   90.00
_cell.angle_gamma   90.00
#
_symmetry.space_group_name_H-M   'P 1'
#
loop_
_entity.id
_entity.type
_entity.pdbx_description
1 polymer ?
#
loop_
_entity_poly.entity_id
_entity_poly.type
_entity_poly.pdbx_seq_one_letter_code
_entity_poly.pdbx_strand_id
1 'polypeptide(L)' 'MPTTMLDQATAMIENAWGQPLEALEVLGVRRPSDDPLLRCAMHTRTALAITDNAVTVQPGPSSRPVPAWVRA' A
#
# COMPACT_ATOMS: atom_id res chain seq x y z
N MET A 1 14.88 7.66 -6.57
CA MET A 1 13.56 7.66 -5.92
C MET A 1 13.73 7.00 -4.57
N PRO A 2 13.29 7.60 -3.45
CA PRO A 2 13.30 6.90 -2.17
C PRO A 2 12.45 5.64 -2.29
N THR A 3 12.98 4.50 -1.86
CA THR A 3 12.23 3.25 -1.76
C THR A 3 11.19 3.42 -0.65
N THR A 4 9.91 3.31 -1.00
CA THR A 4 8.85 3.38 -0.01
C THR A 4 8.88 2.13 0.88
N MET A 5 8.29 2.19 2.07
CA MET A 5 8.12 0.97 2.90
C MET A 5 7.29 -0.09 2.16
N LEU A 6 6.39 0.32 1.26
CA LEU A 6 5.63 -0.56 0.40
C LEU A 6 6.53 -1.29 -0.63
N ASP A 7 7.48 -0.59 -1.24
CA ASP A 7 8.42 -1.18 -2.20
C ASP A 7 9.31 -2.22 -1.51
N GLN A 8 9.80 -1.89 -0.31
CA GLN A 8 10.61 -2.81 0.49
C GLN A 8 9.81 -4.05 0.90
N ALA A 9 8.58 -3.87 1.39
CA ALA A 9 7.70 -4.99 1.76
C ALA A 9 7.38 -5.87 0.55
N THR A 10 7.13 -5.28 -0.63
CA THR A 10 6.85 -6.02 -1.86
C THR A 10 8.07 -6.88 -2.25
N ALA A 11 9.27 -6.30 -2.29
CA ALA A 11 10.49 -7.05 -2.62
C ALA A 11 10.78 -8.18 -1.62
N MET A 12 10.52 -7.97 -0.33
CA MET A 12 10.70 -9.01 0.69
C MET A 12 9.73 -10.18 0.49
N ILE A 13 8.48 -9.90 0.14
CA ILE A 13 7.46 -10.93 -0.14
C ILE A 13 7.85 -11.72 -1.40
N GLU A 14 8.19 -11.04 -2.49
CA GLU A 14 8.61 -11.72 -3.73
C GLU A 14 9.85 -12.59 -3.52
N ASN A 15 10.82 -12.10 -2.75
CA ASN A 15 12.04 -12.86 -2.44
C ASN A 15 11.77 -14.08 -1.53
N ALA A 16 10.86 -13.96 -0.56
CA ALA A 16 10.55 -15.05 0.36
C ALA A 16 9.80 -16.21 -0.33
N TRP A 17 8.95 -15.91 -1.31
CA TRP A 17 8.20 -16.93 -2.06
C TRP A 17 8.79 -17.27 -3.44
N GLY A 18 9.80 -16.54 -3.91
CA GLY A 18 10.46 -16.76 -5.19
C GLY A 18 9.54 -16.56 -6.41
N GLN A 19 8.44 -15.82 -6.24
CA GLN A 19 7.46 -15.55 -7.28
C GLN A 19 7.09 -14.07 -7.30
N PRO A 20 6.74 -13.53 -8.47
CA PRO A 20 6.25 -12.16 -8.58
C PRO A 20 4.91 -12.04 -7.85
N LEU A 21 4.65 -10.85 -7.33
CA LEU A 21 3.47 -10.57 -6.53
C LEU A 21 2.15 -10.94 -7.23
N GLU A 22 2.03 -10.76 -8.55
CA GLU A 22 0.82 -11.08 -9.30
C GLU A 22 0.50 -12.59 -9.24
N ALA A 23 1.52 -13.45 -9.22
CA ALA A 23 1.33 -14.89 -9.05
C ALA A 23 0.89 -15.22 -7.62
N LEU A 24 1.46 -14.51 -6.64
CA LEU A 24 1.13 -14.66 -5.22
C LEU A 24 -0.30 -14.22 -4.90
N GLU A 25 -0.81 -13.18 -5.55
CA GLU A 25 -2.20 -12.75 -5.43
C GLU A 25 -3.17 -13.85 -5.86
N VAL A 26 -2.89 -14.51 -6.97
CA VAL A 26 -3.72 -15.62 -7.46
C VAL A 26 -3.69 -16.81 -6.49
N LEU A 27 -2.52 -17.13 -5.93
CA LEU A 27 -2.37 -18.20 -4.95
C LEU A 27 -3.11 -17.89 -3.64
N GLY A 28 -2.94 -16.68 -3.12
CA GLY A 28 -3.59 -16.22 -1.90
C GLY A 28 -5.12 -16.17 -2.01
N VAL A 29 -5.66 -15.87 -3.20
CA VAL A 29 -7.12 -15.85 -3.45
C VAL A 29 -7.68 -17.27 -3.64
N ARG A 30 -7.00 -18.12 -4.43
CA ARG A 30 -7.54 -19.44 -4.76
C ARG A 30 -7.37 -20.46 -3.64
N ARG A 31 -6.31 -20.35 -2.84
CA ARG A 31 -5.98 -21.31 -1.77
C ARG A 31 -5.48 -20.63 -0.50
N PRO A 32 -6.33 -19.81 0.14
CA PRO A 32 -5.95 -19.04 1.32
C PRO A 32 -5.56 -19.88 2.55
N SER A 33 -5.86 -21.19 2.54
CA SER A 33 -5.53 -22.12 3.61
C SER A 33 -4.21 -22.87 3.37
N ASP A 34 -3.72 -22.92 2.14
CA ASP A 34 -2.50 -23.65 1.79
C ASP A 34 -1.24 -22.89 2.26
N ASP A 35 -1.34 -21.57 2.38
CA ASP A 35 -0.26 -20.73 2.91
C ASP A 35 -0.80 -19.56 3.77
N PRO A 36 -0.97 -19.77 5.09
CA PRO A 36 -1.46 -18.71 5.98
C PRO A 36 -0.46 -17.57 6.16
N LEU A 37 0.84 -17.80 5.98
CA LEU A 37 1.87 -16.76 6.08
C LEU A 37 1.83 -15.84 4.86
N LEU A 38 1.66 -16.41 3.67
CA LEU A 38 1.48 -15.65 2.44
C LEU A 38 0.25 -14.76 2.56
N ARG A 39 -0.86 -15.29 3.08
CA ARG A 39 -2.08 -14.51 3.32
C ARG A 39 -1.83 -13.31 4.24
N CYS A 40 -1.16 -13.52 5.37
CA CYS A 40 -0.83 -12.43 6.30
C CYS A 40 0.09 -11.38 5.66
N ALA A 41 1.08 -11.82 4.87
CA ALA A 41 2.00 -10.95 4.17
C ALA A 41 1.27 -10.08 3.13
N MET A 42 0.39 -10.68 2.33
CA MET A 42 -0.43 -9.96 1.35
C MET A 42 -1.35 -8.95 2.02
N HIS A 43 -1.98 -9.31 3.15
CA HIS A 43 -2.84 -8.38 3.90
C HIS A 43 -2.06 -7.18 4.44
N THR A 44 -0.84 -7.42 4.97
CA THR A 44 0.06 -6.37 5.44
C THR A 44 0.45 -5.44 4.30
N ARG A 45 0.78 -5.99 3.13
CA ARG A 45 1.10 -5.20 1.93
C ARG A 45 -0.09 -4.34 1.50
N THR A 46 -1.31 -4.89 1.49
CA THR A 46 -2.51 -4.11 1.15
C THR A 46 -2.70 -2.93 2.12
N ALA A 47 -2.52 -3.14 3.42
CA ALA A 47 -2.61 -2.06 4.41
C ALA A 47 -1.52 -0.99 4.20
N LEU A 48 -0.31 -1.40 3.85
CA LEU A 48 0.78 -0.48 3.50
C LEU A 48 0.45 0.32 2.23
N ALA A 49 -0.10 -0.31 1.20
CA ALA A 49 -0.48 0.38 -0.04
C ALA A 49 -1.58 1.43 0.18
N ILE A 50 -2.55 1.13 1.05
CA ILE A 50 -3.57 2.11 1.46
C ILE A 50 -2.93 3.29 2.21
N THR A 51 -1.98 3.00 3.11
CA THR A 51 -1.30 4.04 3.89
C THR A 51 -0.41 4.93 3.03
N ASP A 52 0.36 4.33 2.11
CA ASP A 52 1.20 5.06 1.16
C ASP A 52 0.35 5.97 0.26
N ASN A 53 -0.76 5.44 -0.27
CA ASN A 53 -1.74 6.25 -1.01
C ASN A 53 -2.38 7.35 -0.15
N ALA A 54 -2.63 7.12 1.15
CA ALA A 54 -3.16 8.17 2.03
C ALA A 54 -2.13 9.29 2.27
N VAL A 55 -0.83 8.96 2.34
CA VAL A 55 0.27 9.92 2.43
C VAL A 55 0.38 10.73 1.14
N THR A 56 0.24 10.11 -0.03
CA THR A 56 0.24 10.84 -1.31
C THR A 56 -1.03 11.67 -1.52
N VAL A 57 -2.16 11.24 -0.98
CA VAL A 57 -3.47 11.93 -1.08
C VAL A 57 -3.66 12.99 0.01
N GLN A 58 -2.80 13.10 1.03
CA GLN A 58 -2.91 14.18 2.00
C GLN A 58 -2.93 15.53 1.27
N PRO A 59 -4.06 16.27 1.31
CA PRO A 59 -4.09 17.60 0.74
C PRO A 59 -3.08 18.43 1.53
N GLY A 60 -2.09 18.98 0.82
CA GLY A 60 -1.12 19.92 1.37
C GLY A 60 -1.83 21.01 2.20
N PRO A 61 -1.13 21.61 3.18
CA PRO A 61 -1.73 22.45 4.21
C PRO A 61 -2.70 23.45 3.58
N SER A 62 -3.99 23.17 3.79
CA SER A 62 -5.12 24.08 3.64
C SER A 62 -4.84 25.32 2.76
N SER A 63 -4.74 25.13 1.43
CA SER A 63 -5.16 26.19 0.49
C SER A 63 -6.68 26.15 0.38
N ARG A 64 -7.37 26.39 1.51
CA ARG A 64 -8.76 26.83 1.46
C ARG A 64 -8.73 28.26 0.94
N PRO A 65 -9.39 28.57 -0.19
CA PRO A 65 -9.48 29.95 -0.64
C PRO A 65 -10.14 30.76 0.48
N VAL A 66 -9.43 31.80 0.95
CA VAL A 66 -9.95 32.70 1.99
C VAL A 66 -11.23 33.32 1.43
N PRO A 67 -12.40 33.12 2.07
CA PRO A 67 -13.65 33.65 1.56
C PRO A 67 -13.59 35.17 1.41
N ALA A 68 -14.18 35.70 0.34
CA ALA A 68 -14.13 37.14 0.03
C ALA A 68 -14.68 38.02 1.17
N TRP A 69 -15.59 37.48 1.99
CA TRP A 69 -16.15 38.19 3.15
C TRP A 69 -15.15 38.39 4.31
N VAL A 70 -14.01 37.67 4.32
CA VAL A 70 -12.95 37.83 5.34
C VAL A 70 -11.98 38.97 4.98
N ARG A 71 -11.95 39.45 3.72
CA ARG A 71 -11.04 40.52 3.26
C ARG A 71 -11.71 41.89 3.13
N ALA A 72 -12.96 42.03 3.56
CA ALA A 72 -13.77 43.24 3.45
C ALA A 72 -13.89 43.96 4.79
#